data_AF-A0A482TN40-F1
#
_entry.id   AF-A0A482TN40-F1
#
_cell.length_a   1.000
_cell.length_b   1.000
_cell.length_c   1.000
_cell.angle_alpha   90.00
_cell.angle_beta   90.00
_cell.angle_gamma   90.00
#
_symmetry.space_group_name_H-M   'P 1'
#
loop_
_entity.id
_entity.type
_entity.pdbx_description
1 polymer ?
#
loop_
_entity_poly.entity_id
_entity_poly.type
_entity_poly.pdbx_seq_one_letter_code
_entity_poly.pdbx_strand_id
1 'polypeptide(L)'
;MKKFLSITSTLFFFTFNLSIAQKKNLDSLIQNINNKDAYIVLVKTMSPRIHGDLANSIVAIGKKATPELIKVLDNKNKGVIAHFILSEIWKDNWKEEICCNVTNIDNEEIIIINGLEVHIKDNILFSTIESLNKNMENWKKFWHA
;
A
#
# COMPACT_ATOMS: atom_id res chain seq x y z
N MET A 1 -4.24 -56.70 -14.59
CA MET A 1 -4.24 -55.26 -14.95
C MET A 1 -4.57 -54.45 -13.70
N LYS A 2 -3.60 -53.73 -13.13
CA LYS A 2 -3.81 -52.86 -11.97
C LYS A 2 -4.50 -51.58 -12.43
N LYS A 3 -5.71 -51.32 -11.92
CA LYS A 3 -6.48 -50.10 -12.17
C LYS A 3 -5.76 -48.91 -11.53
N PHE A 4 -5.07 -48.10 -12.31
CA PHE A 4 -4.69 -46.73 -11.91
C PHE A 4 -5.93 -45.85 -12.05
N LEU A 5 -6.82 -45.89 -11.06
CA LEU A 5 -7.95 -44.96 -10.97
C LEU A 5 -7.44 -43.62 -10.43
N SER A 6 -7.25 -42.67 -11.35
CA SER A 6 -7.55 -41.24 -11.21
C SER A 6 -7.33 -40.59 -9.82
N ILE A 7 -6.07 -40.26 -9.50
CA ILE A 7 -5.71 -39.39 -8.35
C ILE A 7 -5.64 -37.90 -8.78
N THR A 8 -5.93 -37.58 -10.04
CA THR A 8 -5.75 -36.23 -10.59
C THR A 8 -6.95 -35.29 -10.36
N SER A 9 -8.08 -35.77 -9.84
CA SER A 9 -9.30 -34.95 -9.67
C SER A 9 -9.39 -34.23 -8.31
N THR A 10 -8.76 -34.75 -7.25
CA THR A 10 -8.85 -34.17 -5.89
C THR A 10 -7.90 -32.99 -5.64
N LEU A 11 -6.86 -32.79 -6.47
CA LEU A 11 -5.95 -31.64 -6.32
C LEU A 11 -6.52 -30.31 -6.81
N PHE A 12 -7.55 -30.33 -7.68
CA PHE A 12 -8.10 -29.10 -8.26
C PHE A 12 -9.05 -28.36 -7.30
N PHE A 13 -9.66 -29.03 -6.34
CA PHE A 13 -10.59 -28.41 -5.38
C PHE A 13 -9.91 -27.76 -4.17
N PHE A 14 -8.65 -28.09 -3.88
CA PHE A 14 -7.92 -27.48 -2.75
C PHE A 14 -7.38 -26.07 -3.08
N THR A 15 -7.04 -25.79 -4.34
CA THR A 15 -6.43 -24.50 -4.72
C THR A 15 -7.41 -23.32 -4.70
N PHE A 16 -8.70 -23.55 -4.93
CA PHE A 16 -9.71 -22.49 -4.90
C PHE A 16 -10.00 -21.98 -3.48
N ASN A 17 -10.02 -22.86 -2.47
CA ASN A 17 -10.34 -22.49 -1.09
C ASN A 17 -9.24 -21.64 -0.43
N LEU A 18 -7.97 -21.93 -0.75
CA LEU A 18 -6.82 -21.16 -0.26
C LEU A 18 -6.85 -19.70 -0.74
N SER A 19 -7.27 -19.46 -1.98
CA SER A 19 -7.35 -18.10 -2.56
C SER A 19 -8.42 -17.24 -1.86
N ILE A 20 -9.56 -17.84 -1.51
CA ILE A 20 -10.66 -17.13 -0.83
C ILE A 20 -10.27 -16.78 0.62
N ALA A 21 -9.62 -17.70 1.33
CA ALA A 21 -9.17 -17.47 2.70
C ALA A 21 -8.08 -16.40 2.78
N GLN A 22 -7.11 -16.41 1.86
CA GLN A 22 -6.09 -15.38 1.76
C GLN A 22 -6.70 -14.01 1.45
N LYS A 23 -7.70 -13.94 0.56
CA LYS A 23 -8.41 -12.70 0.25
C LYS A 23 -9.14 -12.13 1.47
N LYS A 24 -9.92 -12.95 2.19
CA LYS A 24 -10.64 -12.51 3.39
C LYS A 24 -9.69 -11.99 4.47
N ASN A 25 -8.52 -12.62 4.62
CA ASN A 25 -7.49 -12.15 5.54
C ASN A 25 -6.94 -10.78 5.10
N LEU A 26 -6.55 -10.65 3.82
CA LEU A 26 -6.09 -9.38 3.26
C LEU A 26 -7.10 -8.24 3.43
N ASP A 27 -8.37 -8.49 3.12
CA ASP A 27 -9.45 -7.51 3.29
C ASP A 27 -9.52 -7.05 4.75
N SER A 28 -9.42 -8.00 5.70
CA SER A 28 -9.43 -7.67 7.13
C SER A 28 -8.21 -6.85 7.54
N LEU A 29 -7.02 -7.12 7.00
CA LEU A 29 -5.83 -6.32 7.27
C LEU A 29 -6.02 -4.88 6.76
N ILE A 30 -6.45 -4.73 5.50
CA ILE A 30 -6.70 -3.43 4.85
C ILE A 30 -7.81 -2.64 5.55
N GLN A 31 -8.82 -3.31 6.13
CA GLN A 31 -9.85 -2.60 6.88
C GLN A 31 -9.32 -1.94 8.16
N ASN A 32 -8.20 -2.42 8.71
CA ASN A 32 -7.68 -1.98 10.00
C ASN A 32 -6.41 -1.14 9.93
N ILE A 33 -5.78 -0.95 8.76
CA ILE A 33 -4.69 0.03 8.62
C ILE A 33 -5.17 1.46 8.84
N ASN A 34 -4.29 2.34 9.29
CA ASN A 34 -4.57 3.75 9.49
C ASN A 34 -3.36 4.64 9.13
N ASN A 35 -3.60 5.87 8.68
CA ASN A 35 -2.54 6.84 8.39
C ASN A 35 -1.64 7.14 9.59
N LYS A 36 -2.11 6.92 10.83
CA LYS A 36 -1.30 7.04 12.05
C LYS A 36 -0.12 6.08 12.10
N ASP A 37 -0.18 4.98 11.34
CA ASP A 37 0.90 4.00 11.24
C ASP A 37 1.89 4.35 10.13
N ALA A 38 1.67 5.44 9.38
CA ALA A 38 2.62 5.96 8.41
C ALA A 38 3.48 7.04 9.06
N TYR A 39 4.76 7.11 8.68
CA TYR A 39 5.67 8.18 9.07
C TYR A 39 6.72 8.42 8.00
N ILE A 40 7.29 9.62 7.95
CA ILE A 40 8.37 9.98 7.03
C ILE A 40 9.65 10.07 7.84
N VAL A 41 10.72 9.42 7.37
CA VAL A 41 12.05 9.57 7.96
C VAL A 41 12.88 10.45 7.05
N LEU A 42 13.47 11.49 7.63
CA LEU A 42 14.46 12.34 6.99
C LEU A 42 15.85 12.00 7.56
N VAL A 43 16.69 11.39 6.74
CA VAL A 43 18.11 11.17 7.07
C VAL A 43 19.02 11.79 6.02
N LYS A 44 19.01 11.22 4.82
CA LYS A 44 19.69 11.73 3.62
C LYS A 44 18.71 11.91 2.46
N THR A 45 17.71 11.04 2.45
CA THR A 45 16.54 11.03 1.59
C THR A 45 15.29 11.19 2.46
N MET A 46 14.19 11.64 1.85
CA MET A 46 12.87 11.53 2.46
C MET A 46 12.26 10.19 2.06
N SER A 47 12.02 9.35 3.05
CA SER A 47 11.55 7.99 2.79
C SER A 47 10.24 7.71 3.52
N PRO A 48 9.20 7.20 2.83
CA PRO A 48 8.00 6.70 3.49
C PRO A 48 8.36 5.47 4.33
N ARG A 49 7.82 5.42 5.54
CA ARG A 49 7.95 4.27 6.44
C ARG A 49 6.61 3.91 7.03
N ILE A 50 6.46 2.61 7.30
CA ILE A 50 5.26 2.03 7.89
C ILE A 50 5.61 1.46 9.25
N HIS A 51 4.65 1.52 10.17
CA HIS A 51 4.69 0.89 11.48
C HIS A 51 3.52 -0.10 11.61
N GLY A 52 3.60 -0.99 12.59
CA GLY A 52 2.50 -1.89 12.96
C GLY A 52 2.44 -3.19 12.16
N ASP A 53 1.99 -4.23 12.85
CA ASP A 53 1.96 -5.62 12.35
C ASP A 53 1.03 -5.78 11.15
N LEU A 54 -0.04 -4.98 11.06
CA LEU A 54 -1.00 -5.03 9.97
C LEU A 54 -0.36 -4.60 8.64
N ALA A 55 0.31 -3.46 8.62
CA ALA A 55 0.99 -2.94 7.43
C ALA A 55 2.12 -3.89 7.00
N ASN A 56 2.91 -4.38 7.95
CA ASN A 56 3.97 -5.37 7.70
C ASN A 56 3.42 -6.68 7.12
N SER A 57 2.28 -7.15 7.62
CA SER A 57 1.60 -8.35 7.10
C SER A 57 1.16 -8.15 5.66
N ILE A 58 0.66 -6.97 5.30
CA ILE A 58 0.28 -6.64 3.91
C ILE A 58 1.53 -6.57 3.01
N VAL A 59 2.63 -5.96 3.47
CA VAL A 59 3.91 -5.96 2.73
C VAL A 59 4.42 -7.39 2.49
N ALA A 60 4.29 -8.28 3.48
CA ALA A 60 4.68 -9.69 3.34
C ALA A 60 3.82 -10.45 2.31
N ILE A 61 2.55 -10.08 2.14
CA ILE A 61 1.70 -10.57 1.02
C ILE A 61 2.24 -10.08 -0.33
N GLY A 62 2.87 -8.90 -0.35
CA GLY A 62 3.60 -8.35 -1.49
C GLY A 62 2.69 -7.89 -2.61
N LYS A 63 3.17 -8.01 -3.86
CA LYS A 63 2.50 -7.48 -5.07
C LYS A 63 1.05 -7.96 -5.25
N LYS A 64 0.67 -9.10 -4.67
CA LYS A 64 -0.72 -9.62 -4.68
C LYS A 64 -1.70 -8.72 -3.93
N ALA A 65 -1.25 -7.91 -2.97
CA ALA A 65 -2.08 -6.97 -2.22
C ALA A 65 -2.39 -5.69 -3.01
N THR A 66 -1.62 -5.38 -4.07
CA THR A 66 -1.73 -4.14 -4.85
C THR A 66 -3.16 -3.78 -5.28
N PRO A 67 -3.96 -4.70 -5.86
CA PRO A 67 -5.30 -4.33 -6.35
C PRO A 67 -6.26 -3.91 -5.24
N GLU A 68 -6.14 -4.53 -4.06
CA GLU A 68 -7.01 -4.22 -2.91
C GLU A 68 -6.54 -2.94 -2.21
N LEU A 69 -5.23 -2.68 -2.16
CA LEU A 69 -4.67 -1.41 -1.65
C LEU A 69 -5.08 -0.22 -2.51
N ILE A 70 -5.10 -0.37 -3.85
CA ILE A 70 -5.53 0.70 -4.76
C ILE A 70 -6.97 1.14 -4.47
N LYS A 71 -7.86 0.20 -4.10
CA LYS A 71 -9.28 0.50 -3.80
C LYS A 71 -9.50 1.35 -2.55
N VAL A 72 -8.49 1.52 -1.70
CA VAL A 72 -8.58 2.32 -0.47
C VAL A 72 -7.71 3.57 -0.52
N LEU A 73 -7.06 3.87 -1.64
CA LEU A 73 -6.20 5.04 -1.78
C LEU A 73 -6.97 6.36 -1.67
N ASP A 74 -8.26 6.39 -2.03
CA ASP A 74 -9.15 7.56 -1.91
C ASP A 74 -9.68 7.77 -0.48
N ASN A 75 -9.40 6.86 0.46
CA ASN A 75 -9.89 6.95 1.82
C ASN A 75 -9.05 7.92 2.66
N LYS A 76 -9.66 8.96 3.24
CA LYS A 76 -8.95 9.97 4.05
C LYS A 76 -8.16 9.42 5.24
N ASN A 77 -8.58 8.29 5.81
CA ASN A 77 -7.94 7.70 6.99
C ASN A 77 -6.92 6.61 6.66
N LYS A 78 -6.87 6.16 5.39
CA LYS A 78 -6.05 5.01 4.96
C LYS A 78 -5.20 5.28 3.73
N GLY A 79 -5.49 6.33 2.97
CA GLY A 79 -4.89 6.58 1.66
C GLY A 79 -3.38 6.82 1.74
N VAL A 80 -2.91 7.51 2.77
CA VAL A 80 -1.47 7.74 2.97
C VAL A 80 -0.77 6.44 3.34
N ILE A 81 -1.26 5.69 4.34
CA ILE A 81 -0.65 4.41 4.71
C ILE A 81 -0.71 3.39 3.57
N ALA A 82 -1.80 3.34 2.80
CA ALA A 82 -1.92 2.47 1.64
C ALA A 82 -0.90 2.84 0.55
N HIS A 83 -0.67 4.14 0.29
CA HIS A 83 0.39 4.59 -0.61
C HIS A 83 1.78 4.19 -0.10
N PHE A 84 2.03 4.28 1.20
CA PHE A 84 3.33 3.96 1.80
C PHE A 84 3.60 2.45 1.74
N ILE A 85 2.58 1.62 2.00
CA ILE A 85 2.65 0.16 1.83
C ILE A 85 2.93 -0.19 0.36
N LEU A 86 2.22 0.43 -0.59
CA LEU A 86 2.46 0.22 -2.02
C LEU A 86 3.88 0.64 -2.42
N SER A 87 4.37 1.76 -1.91
CA SER A 87 5.74 2.22 -2.13
C SER A 87 6.78 1.21 -1.65
N GLU A 88 6.57 0.58 -0.49
CA GLU A 88 7.48 -0.47 0.02
C GLU A 88 7.40 -1.75 -0.82
N ILE A 89 6.20 -2.20 -1.20
CA ILE A 89 5.99 -3.39 -2.04
C ILE A 89 6.69 -3.23 -3.41
N TRP A 90 6.70 -2.00 -3.93
CA TRP A 90 7.25 -1.66 -5.24
C TRP A 90 8.54 -0.83 -5.14
N LYS A 91 9.29 -0.94 -4.04
CA LYS A 91 10.45 -0.07 -3.76
C LYS A 91 11.53 -0.05 -4.86
N ASP A 92 11.68 -1.14 -5.60
CA ASP A 92 12.66 -1.22 -6.70
C ASP A 92 12.27 -0.35 -7.92
N ASN A 93 11.03 0.13 -7.97
CA ASN A 93 10.50 0.97 -9.05
C ASN A 93 10.63 2.47 -8.77
N TRP A 94 11.05 2.85 -7.56
CA TRP A 94 11.19 4.24 -7.16
C TRP A 94 12.61 4.47 -6.66
N LYS A 95 13.15 5.66 -6.89
CA LYS A 95 14.37 6.11 -6.22
C LYS A 95 13.94 7.04 -5.10
N GLU A 96 14.38 6.76 -3.87
CA GLU A 96 14.15 7.69 -2.77
C GLU A 96 14.73 9.06 -3.13
N GLU A 97 13.90 10.10 -3.06
CA GLU A 97 14.31 11.44 -3.46
C GLU A 97 15.35 11.99 -2.47
N ILE A 98 16.42 12.55 -3.02
CA ILE A 98 17.39 13.36 -2.28
C ILE A 98 16.73 14.72 -2.04
N CYS A 99 16.58 15.08 -0.77
CA CYS A 99 15.92 16.28 -0.22
C CYS A 99 16.11 17.60 -1.03
N CYS A 100 15.17 18.56 -1.11
CA CYS A 100 13.76 18.63 -0.67
C CYS A 100 13.00 19.75 -1.43
N ASN A 101 11.79 19.47 -1.95
CA ASN A 101 10.75 20.47 -2.22
C ASN A 101 9.73 20.43 -1.06
N VAL A 102 10.09 21.02 0.08
CA VAL A 102 9.18 21.20 1.23
C VAL A 102 8.55 22.58 1.13
N THR A 103 7.23 22.65 1.12
CA THR A 103 6.50 23.92 1.16
C THR A 103 5.87 24.09 2.54
N ASN A 104 6.08 25.26 3.16
CA ASN A 104 5.49 25.59 4.46
C ASN A 104 4.39 26.63 4.26
N ILE A 105 3.17 26.33 4.71
CA ILE A 105 2.01 27.23 4.66
C ILE A 105 1.30 27.17 6.00
N ASP A 106 1.16 28.29 6.72
CA ASP A 106 0.31 28.41 7.93
C ASP A 106 0.41 27.25 8.94
N ASN A 107 1.64 26.83 9.26
CA ASN A 107 2.01 25.71 10.16
C ASN A 107 1.75 24.29 9.62
N GLU A 108 1.65 24.17 8.31
CA GLU A 108 1.52 22.90 7.59
C GLU A 108 2.72 22.72 6.65
N GLU A 109 3.33 21.54 6.73
CA GLU A 109 4.39 21.15 5.80
C GLU A 109 3.77 20.29 4.69
N ILE A 110 4.04 20.65 3.44
CA ILE A 110 3.58 19.92 2.26
C ILE A 110 4.80 19.33 1.56
N ILE A 111 4.77 18.01 1.36
CA ILE A 111 5.88 17.23 0.78
C ILE A 111 5.30 16.29 -0.27
N ILE A 112 6.05 16.07 -1.36
CA ILE A 112 5.71 15.03 -2.33
C ILE A 112 6.57 13.79 -2.02
N ILE A 113 5.92 12.64 -1.78
CA ILE A 113 6.57 11.35 -1.56
C ILE A 113 6.09 10.38 -2.62
N ASN A 114 7.00 9.89 -3.48
CA ASN A 114 6.70 8.95 -4.57
C ASN A 114 5.45 9.36 -5.40
N GLY A 115 5.29 10.66 -5.63
CA GLY A 115 4.19 11.23 -6.41
C GLY A 115 2.89 11.50 -5.64
N LEU A 116 2.81 11.19 -4.34
CA LEU A 116 1.72 11.62 -3.47
C LEU A 116 2.08 12.92 -2.73
N GLU A 117 1.22 13.93 -2.81
CA GLU A 117 1.29 15.11 -1.97
C GLU A 117 0.78 14.77 -0.56
N VAL A 118 1.65 14.91 0.42
CA VAL A 118 1.43 14.58 1.84
C VAL A 118 1.56 15.85 2.66
N HIS A 119 0.56 16.07 3.50
CA HIS A 119 0.45 17.19 4.40
C HIS A 119 0.80 16.73 5.81
N ILE A 120 1.61 17.52 6.51
CA ILE A 120 2.02 17.30 7.89
C ILE A 120 1.50 18.46 8.72
N LYS A 121 0.65 18.14 9.70
CA LYS A 121 0.16 19.10 10.70
C LYS A 121 0.06 18.41 12.04
N ASP A 122 0.62 19.01 13.09
CA ASP A 122 0.62 18.45 14.45
C ASP A 122 1.16 17.00 14.51
N ASN A 123 2.20 16.70 13.72
CA ASN A 123 2.78 15.36 13.52
C ASN A 123 1.81 14.30 12.93
N ILE A 124 0.68 14.74 12.35
CA ILE A 124 -0.27 13.88 11.67
C ILE A 124 -0.07 14.01 10.16
N LEU A 125 0.08 12.86 9.50
CA LEU A 125 0.14 12.76 8.04
C LEU A 125 -1.26 12.59 7.46
N PHE A 126 -1.59 13.43 6.49
CA PHE A 126 -2.81 13.32 5.71
C PHE A 126 -2.56 13.79 4.27
N SER A 127 -3.58 13.68 3.43
CA SER A 127 -3.56 14.17 2.06
C SER A 127 -4.94 14.66 1.67
N THR A 128 -5.00 15.59 0.74
CA THR A 128 -6.27 16.08 0.20
C THR A 128 -6.97 14.97 -0.57
N ILE A 129 -8.31 15.02 -0.63
CA ILE A 129 -9.08 14.03 -1.40
C ILE A 129 -8.73 14.06 -2.89
N GLU A 130 -8.39 15.25 -3.41
CA GLU A 130 -7.95 15.43 -4.79
C GLU A 130 -6.61 14.71 -5.05
N SER A 131 -5.63 14.93 -4.18
CA SER A 131 -4.32 14.27 -4.25
C SER A 131 -4.45 12.75 -4.11
N LEU A 132 -5.28 12.27 -3.17
CA LEU A 132 -5.56 10.83 -2.99
C LEU A 132 -6.18 10.19 -4.25
N ASN A 133 -7.16 10.84 -4.87
CA ASN A 133 -7.79 10.38 -6.10
C ASN A 133 -6.79 10.34 -7.27
N LYS A 134 -5.99 11.40 -7.43
CA LYS A 134 -4.94 11.46 -8.44
C LYS A 134 -3.90 10.35 -8.24
N ASN A 135 -3.49 10.11 -7.00
CA ASN A 135 -2.57 9.05 -6.64
C ASN A 135 -3.17 7.66 -6.95
N MET A 136 -4.45 7.44 -6.66
CA MET A 136 -5.14 6.20 -7.04
C MET A 136 -5.08 5.95 -8.55
N GLU A 137 -5.36 6.96 -9.38
CA GLU A 137 -5.29 6.84 -10.84
C GLU A 137 -3.87 6.62 -11.35
N ASN A 138 -2.87 7.24 -10.72
CA ASN A 138 -1.46 7.00 -11.03
C ASN A 138 -1.06 5.55 -10.73
N TRP A 139 -1.48 5.00 -9.59
CA TRP A 139 -1.21 3.61 -9.24
C TRP A 139 -1.92 2.62 -10.15
N LYS A 140 -3.16 2.90 -10.59
CA LYS A 140 -3.84 2.08 -11.60
C LYS A 140 -3.05 2.02 -12.90
N LYS A 141 -2.54 3.16 -13.38
CA LYS A 141 -1.71 3.22 -14.59
C LYS A 141 -0.39 2.47 -14.42
N PHE A 142 0.28 2.67 -13.28
CA PHE A 142 1.56 2.05 -12.97
C PHE A 142 1.45 0.52 -12.84
N TRP A 143 0.46 0.01 -12.11
CA TRP A 143 0.31 -1.43 -11.85
C TRP A 143 -0.04 -2.23 -13.13
N HIS A 144 -0.68 -1.59 -14.11
CA HIS A 144 -1.01 -2.21 -15.39
C HIS A 144 0.05 -2.04 -16.48
N ALA A 145 1.11 -1.25 -16.22
CA ALA A 145 2.23 -1.03 -17.15
C ALA A 145 3.33 -2.10 -16.99
#